data_AF-A0A6N2CH71-F1
#
_entry.id   AF-A0A6N2CH71-F1
#
_cell.length_a   1.000
_cell.length_b   1.000
_cell.length_c   1.000
_cell.angle_alpha   90.00
_cell.angle_beta   90.00
_cell.angle_gamma   90.00
#
_symmetry.space_group_name_H-M   'P 1'
#
loop_
_entity.id
_entity.type
_entity.pdbx_description
1 polymer ?
#
loop_
_entity_poly.entity_id
_entity_poly.type
_entity_poly.pdbx_seq_one_letter_code
_entity_poly.pdbx_strand_id
1 'polypeptide(L)'
;MTHSKLLRERPPWHLEIQREATESDLEENHQLEAVGDTIWSTVLEVSHCPYCGQGLPLLPGERPADFGRFTHIDTSGWLSRRV
;
A
#
# COMPACT_ATOMS: atom_id res chain seq x y z
N MET A 1 -3.77 0.76 30.27
CA MET A 1 -4.19 1.51 29.08
C MET A 1 -2.93 1.80 28.28
N THR A 2 -2.64 1.01 27.26
CA THR A 2 -1.47 1.22 26.41
C THR A 2 -1.94 1.10 24.97
N HIS A 3 -1.94 2.24 24.29
CA HIS A 3 -2.36 2.39 22.91
C HIS A 3 -1.40 1.63 21.99
N SER A 4 -1.85 0.50 21.44
CA SER A 4 -1.18 -0.18 20.34
C SER A 4 -2.24 -0.70 19.35
N LYS A 5 -3.09 0.20 18.85
CA LYS A 5 -4.08 -0.07 17.81
C LYS A 5 -3.78 0.78 16.56
N LEU A 6 -2.64 0.58 15.90
CA LEU A 6 -2.44 1.05 14.52
C LEU A 6 -1.39 0.22 13.74
N LEU A 7 -1.14 -1.05 14.11
CA LEU A 7 -0.72 -2.00 13.09
C LEU A 7 -2.00 -2.36 12.34
N ARG A 8 -2.28 -1.65 11.25
CA ARG A 8 -3.35 -2.01 10.32
C ARG A 8 -2.88 -3.32 9.68
N GLU A 9 -3.14 -4.45 10.35
CA GLU A 9 -2.74 -5.77 9.90
C GLU A 9 -3.18 -5.92 8.45
N ARG A 10 -2.21 -6.04 7.55
CA ARG A 10 -2.47 -6.18 6.12
C ARG A 10 -3.37 -7.41 5.93
N PRO A 11 -4.32 -7.38 4.98
CA PRO A 11 -5.07 -8.58 4.65
C PRO A 11 -4.10 -9.75 4.39
N PRO A 12 -4.46 -10.99 4.73
CA PRO A 12 -3.58 -12.13 4.56
C PRO A 12 -3.22 -12.32 3.08
N TRP A 13 -4.23 -12.19 2.23
CA TRP A 13 -4.09 -12.14 0.79
C TRP A 13 -4.23 -10.69 0.32
N HIS A 14 -3.12 -10.09 -0.05
CA HIS A 14 -3.10 -8.74 -0.59
C HIS A 14 -2.16 -8.62 -1.78
N LEU A 15 -2.49 -7.67 -2.65
CA LEU A 15 -1.60 -7.14 -3.66
C LEU A 15 -1.10 -5.77 -3.19
N GLU A 16 0.21 -5.61 -3.12
CA GLU A 16 0.85 -4.32 -2.88
C GLU A 16 1.42 -3.78 -4.19
N ILE A 17 0.97 -2.59 -4.58
CA ILE A 17 1.48 -1.84 -5.73
C ILE A 17 2.17 -0.61 -5.16
N GLN A 18 3.42 -0.38 -5.55
CA GLN A 18 4.19 0.75 -5.04
C GLN A 18 4.95 1.46 -6.17
N ARG A 19 5.26 2.74 -5.93
CA ARG A 19 6.21 3.51 -6.71
C ARG A 19 7.36 3.91 -5.80
N GLU A 20 8.57 3.62 -6.26
CA GLU A 20 9.81 3.99 -5.59
C GLU A 20 10.41 5.23 -6.27
N ALA A 21 11.17 6.01 -5.48
CA ALA A 21 11.88 7.18 -5.96
C ALA A 21 13.01 6.79 -6.91
N THR A 22 13.06 7.45 -8.06
CA THR A 22 14.18 7.40 -9.00
C THR A 22 15.17 8.54 -8.76
N GLU A 23 16.32 8.52 -9.43
CA GLU A 23 17.27 9.64 -9.38
C GLU A 23 16.64 10.95 -9.85
N SER A 24 15.88 10.92 -10.96
CA SER A 24 15.15 12.09 -11.45
C SER A 24 14.10 12.59 -10.45
N ASP A 25 13.45 11.70 -9.71
CA ASP A 25 12.50 12.11 -8.66
C ASP A 25 13.20 12.87 -7.52
N LEU A 26 14.44 12.51 -7.16
CA LEU A 26 15.23 13.22 -6.15
C LEU A 26 15.70 14.60 -6.63
N GLU A 27 16.08 14.70 -7.90
CA GLU A 27 16.47 15.96 -8.53
C GLU A 27 15.30 16.96 -8.54
N GLU A 28 14.08 16.46 -8.77
CA GLU A 28 12.86 17.28 -8.83
C GLU A 28 12.21 17.51 -7.46
N ASN A 29 12.48 16.65 -6.47
CA ASN A 29 11.85 16.70 -5.14
C ASN A 29 12.84 16.50 -3.99
N HIS A 30 13.31 17.61 -3.43
CA HIS A 30 14.26 17.63 -2.30
C HIS A 30 13.73 17.08 -0.96
N GLN A 31 12.46 16.67 -0.88
CA GLN A 31 11.91 16.02 0.30
C GLN A 31 12.04 14.49 0.26
N LEU A 32 12.36 13.94 -0.92
CA LEU A 32 12.75 12.55 -1.06
C LEU A 32 14.22 12.43 -0.64
N GLU A 33 14.52 11.48 0.23
CA GLU A 33 15.84 11.35 0.84
C GLU A 33 16.77 10.46 0.00
N ALA A 34 16.26 9.35 -0.54
CA ALA A 34 17.06 8.39 -1.29
C ALA A 34 16.30 7.70 -2.45
N VAL A 35 17.07 7.18 -3.41
CA VAL A 35 16.57 6.32 -4.49
C VAL A 35 16.10 5.01 -3.86
N GLY A 36 14.94 4.52 -4.29
CA GLY A 36 14.32 3.31 -3.75
C GLY A 36 13.34 3.57 -2.61
N ASP A 37 13.27 4.79 -2.08
CA ASP A 37 12.26 5.14 -1.07
C ASP A 37 10.86 5.12 -1.68
N THR A 38 9.89 4.56 -0.96
CA THR A 38 8.50 4.48 -1.43
C THR A 38 7.85 5.86 -1.46
N ILE A 39 7.52 6.34 -2.66
CA ILE A 39 6.75 7.58 -2.89
C ILE A 39 5.28 7.37 -2.57
N TRP A 40 4.73 6.23 -2.98
CA TRP A 40 3.38 5.83 -2.61
C TRP A 40 3.24 4.32 -2.67
N SER A 41 2.29 3.79 -1.91
CA SER A 41 1.90 2.38 -1.96
C SER A 41 0.39 2.22 -1.85
N THR A 42 -0.13 1.20 -2.53
CA THR A 42 -1.53 0.78 -2.47
C THR A 42 -1.57 -0.71 -2.15
N VAL A 43 -2.19 -1.04 -1.02
CA VAL A 43 -2.46 -2.41 -0.60
C VAL A 43 -3.92 -2.72 -0.87
N LEU A 44 -4.19 -3.74 -1.68
CA LEU A 44 -5.53 -4.20 -2.06
C LEU A 44 -5.72 -5.61 -1.57
N GLU A 45 -6.84 -5.90 -0.92
CA GLU A 45 -7.24 -7.27 -0.61
C GLU A 45 -7.65 -8.01 -1.89
N VAL A 46 -7.16 -9.24 -2.07
CA VAL A 46 -7.42 -10.04 -3.28
C VAL A 46 -7.98 -11.41 -2.92
N SER A 47 -8.98 -11.85 -3.68
CA SER A 47 -9.59 -13.18 -3.55
C SER A 47 -9.00 -14.21 -4.52
N HIS A 48 -8.22 -13.76 -5.51
CA HIS A 48 -7.64 -14.60 -6.54
C HIS A 48 -6.17 -14.25 -6.74
N CYS A 49 -5.35 -15.25 -7.06
CA CYS A 49 -3.95 -15.08 -7.38
C CYS A 49 -3.80 -14.23 -8.66
N PRO A 50 -3.06 -13.11 -8.63
CA PRO A 50 -2.92 -12.22 -9.79
C PRO A 50 -2.13 -12.86 -10.96
N TYR A 51 -1.42 -13.95 -10.72
CA TYR A 51 -0.59 -14.61 -11.73
C TYR A 51 -1.32 -15.75 -12.48
N CYS A 52 -2.10 -16.57 -11.76
CA CYS A 52 -2.77 -17.75 -12.33
C CYS A 52 -4.30 -17.69 -12.28
N GLY A 53 -4.89 -16.70 -11.60
CA GLY A 53 -6.34 -16.53 -11.47
C GLY A 53 -7.03 -17.52 -10.54
N GLN A 54 -6.32 -18.43 -9.88
CA GLN A 54 -6.91 -19.37 -8.93
C GLN A 54 -7.39 -18.66 -7.65
N GLY A 55 -8.51 -19.10 -7.10
CA GLY A 55 -9.05 -18.59 -5.85
C GLY A 55 -8.12 -18.87 -4.67
N LEU A 56 -7.90 -17.85 -3.84
CA LEU A 56 -7.09 -17.95 -2.62
C LEU A 56 -7.96 -18.47 -1.46
N PRO A 57 -7.40 -19.27 -0.54
CA PRO A 57 -8.16 -19.84 0.56
C PRO A 57 -8.63 -18.76 1.55
N LEU A 58 -9.90 -18.81 1.93
CA LEU A 58 -10.46 -17.96 2.99
C LEU A 58 -9.85 -18.33 4.34
N LEU A 59 -9.47 -17.34 5.14
CA LEU A 59 -9.08 -17.59 6.52
C LEU A 59 -10.31 -17.83 7.41
N PRO A 60 -10.13 -18.49 8.58
CA PRO A 60 -11.22 -18.69 9.53
C PRO A 60 -11.88 -17.36 9.95
N GLY A 61 -13.18 -17.24 9.69
CA GLY A 61 -13.96 -16.05 10.04
C GLY A 61 -14.07 -15.00 8.93
N GLU A 62 -13.40 -15.17 7.79
CA GLU A 62 -13.59 -14.32 6.61
C GLU A 62 -14.82 -14.73 5.82
N ARG A 63 -15.57 -13.74 5.33
CA ARG A 63 -16.70 -13.96 4.40
C ARG A 63 -16.40 -13.29 3.06
N PRO A 64 -16.77 -13.92 1.92
CA PRO A 64 -16.57 -13.32 0.60
C PRO A 64 -17.16 -11.90 0.43
N ALA A 65 -18.22 -11.59 1.17
CA ALA A 65 -18.86 -10.27 1.16
C ALA A 65 -18.01 -9.16 1.83
N ASP A 66 -16.98 -9.55 2.60
CA ASP A 66 -16.13 -8.61 3.34
C ASP A 66 -14.88 -8.20 2.50
N PHE A 67 -14.71 -8.75 1.29
CA PHE A 67 -13.60 -8.44 0.39
C PHE A 67 -13.71 -7.05 -0.23
N GLY A 68 -12.55 -6.49 -0.58
CA GLY A 68 -12.42 -5.20 -1.26
C GLY A 68 -11.83 -4.12 -0.38
N ARG A 69 -11.26 -4.48 0.77
CA ARG A 69 -10.51 -3.56 1.60
C ARG A 69 -9.26 -3.09 0.86
N PHE A 70 -9.01 -1.79 0.86
CA PHE A 70 -7.76 -1.23 0.36
C PHE A 70 -7.21 -0.14 1.27
N THR A 71 -5.90 0.06 1.19
CA THR A 71 -5.17 1.14 1.87
C THR A 71 -4.24 1.77 0.86
N HIS A 72 -4.37 3.09 0.67
CA HIS A 72 -3.44 3.87 -0.13
C HIS A 72 -2.68 4.82 0.79
N ILE A 73 -1.35 4.83 0.67
CA ILE A 73 -0.45 5.74 1.37
C ILE A 73 0.26 6.52 0.27
N ASP A 74 0.04 7.82 0.25
CA ASP A 74 0.69 8.74 -0.68
C ASP A 74 1.52 9.75 0.11
N THR A 75 2.84 9.68 -0.02
CA THR A 75 3.76 10.63 0.60
C THR A 75 4.21 11.73 -0.37
N SER A 76 3.75 11.70 -1.62
CA SER A 76 4.04 12.73 -2.62
C SER A 76 3.26 14.04 -2.40
N GLY A 77 2.22 14.03 -1.57
CA GLY A 77 1.30 15.16 -1.34
C GLY A 77 1.92 16.46 -0.80
N TRP A 78 3.17 16.44 -0.34
CA TRP A 78 3.89 17.66 0.04
C TRP A 78 4.29 18.55 -1.15
N LEU A 79 4.06 18.09 -2.40
CA LEU A 79 4.20 18.86 -3.63
C LEU A 79 3.17 20.01 -3.79
N SER A 80 2.24 20.19 -2.84
CA SER A 80 1.07 21.08 -3.00
C SER A 80 1.08 22.39 -2.20
N ARG A 81 2.11 22.73 -1.40
CA ARG A 81 2.23 24.10 -0.84
C ARG A 81 3.19 24.97 -1.64
N ARG A 82 2.72 25.40 -2.83
CA ARG A 82 3.05 26.72 -3.37
C ARG A 82 2.04 27.72 -2.79
N VAL A 83 2.43 28.43 -1.74
CA VAL A 83 1.89 29.76 -1.40
C VAL A 83 3.06 30.64 -1.06
#